data_AF-A0A1L8EBG7-F1
#
_entry.id   AF-A0A1L8EBG7-F1
#
_cell.length_a   1.000
_cell.length_b   1.000
_cell.length_c   1.000
_cell.angle_alpha   90.00
_cell.angle_beta   90.00
_cell.angle_gamma   90.00
#
_symmetry.space_group_name_H-M   'P 1'
#
loop_
_entity.id
_entity.type
_entity.pdbx_description
1 polymer ?
#
loop_
_entity_poly.entity_id
_entity_poly.type
_entity_poly.pdbx_seq_one_letter_code
_entity_poly.pdbx_strand_id
1 'polypeptide(L)'
;MSDYEEVPSDFGEFDATLPLEDPVTTYKKMVDEKIFTDLFVPDEMKFEIWDKIDVAARDAVWKLLFSGDVDLQKAGKLLKKYKSDASYFTPDNYNRWIVLVRDELLKRKMLDFWKNSLVAEELGPAWARDSDLYDDMDDPEPAAFYNYAGCVAPWLEKDKPPVIPNE
;
A
#
# COMPACT_ATOMS: atom_id res chain seq x y z
N MET A 1 -2.14 -18.45 -35.62
CA MET A 1 -1.86 -19.13 -34.34
C MET A 1 -1.11 -18.09 -33.53
N SER A 2 -1.69 -17.63 -32.43
CA SER A 2 -0.99 -16.65 -31.59
C SER A 2 0.06 -17.41 -30.81
N ASP A 3 1.33 -17.13 -31.08
CA ASP A 3 2.49 -17.69 -30.38
C ASP A 3 2.60 -17.06 -28.97
N TYR A 4 1.55 -17.16 -28.16
CA TYR A 4 1.67 -16.85 -26.74
C TYR A 4 2.36 -18.04 -26.08
N GLU A 5 3.54 -17.80 -25.52
CA GLU A 5 4.21 -18.79 -24.66
C GLU A 5 3.25 -19.14 -23.51
N GLU A 6 2.87 -20.41 -23.43
CA GLU A 6 2.08 -20.93 -22.31
C GLU A 6 2.89 -20.72 -21.01
N VAL A 7 2.24 -20.15 -19.99
CA VAL A 7 2.87 -19.96 -18.69
C VAL A 7 3.22 -21.32 -18.07
N PRO A 8 4.43 -21.51 -17.53
CA PRO A 8 4.78 -22.73 -16.81
C PRO A 8 3.77 -23.02 -15.69
N SER A 9 3.41 -24.29 -15.50
CA SER A 9 2.45 -24.71 -14.47
C SER A 9 2.88 -24.38 -13.04
N ASP A 10 4.20 -24.27 -12.81
CA ASP A 10 4.82 -23.92 -11.54
C ASP A 10 5.10 -22.40 -11.41
N PHE A 11 4.64 -21.57 -12.34
CA PHE A 11 4.94 -20.14 -12.33
C PHE A 11 4.45 -19.42 -11.06
N GLY A 12 3.32 -19.88 -10.51
CA GLY A 12 2.77 -19.42 -9.23
C GLY A 12 3.47 -19.99 -7.98
N GLU A 13 4.36 -20.97 -8.14
CA GLU A 13 5.15 -21.56 -7.06
C GLU A 13 6.45 -20.77 -6.88
N PHE A 14 6.41 -19.76 -5.99
CA PHE A 14 7.59 -18.97 -5.64
C PHE A 14 7.56 -18.59 -4.16
N ASP A 15 8.75 -18.29 -3.62
CA ASP A 15 8.90 -17.73 -2.29
C ASP A 15 8.68 -16.21 -2.37
N ALA A 16 7.58 -15.74 -1.79
CA ALA A 16 7.23 -14.32 -1.75
C ALA A 16 7.96 -13.54 -0.64
N THR A 17 8.85 -14.17 0.13
CA THR A 17 9.52 -13.53 1.27
C THR A 17 10.31 -12.29 0.86
N LEU A 18 10.12 -11.20 1.61
CA LEU A 18 10.88 -9.95 1.43
C LEU A 18 11.97 -9.83 2.49
N PRO A 19 13.26 -9.85 2.11
CA PRO A 19 14.37 -9.60 3.04
C PRO A 19 14.32 -8.16 3.55
N LEU A 20 14.55 -7.95 4.84
CA LEU A 20 14.45 -6.61 5.47
C LEU A 20 15.66 -5.71 5.13
N GLU A 21 16.72 -6.30 4.59
CA GLU A 21 17.90 -5.58 4.11
C GLU A 21 17.56 -4.70 2.90
N ASP A 22 16.87 -5.26 1.90
CA ASP A 22 16.47 -4.56 0.67
C ASP A 22 15.04 -4.94 0.21
N PRO A 23 14.02 -4.63 1.02
CA PRO A 23 12.67 -5.12 0.79
C PRO A 23 11.99 -4.44 -0.40
N VAL A 24 12.28 -3.17 -0.66
CA VAL A 24 11.65 -2.40 -1.74
C VAL A 24 12.10 -2.89 -3.11
N THR A 25 13.40 -3.14 -3.28
CA THR A 25 13.95 -3.64 -4.55
C THR A 25 13.45 -5.06 -4.82
N THR A 26 13.46 -5.91 -3.78
CA THR A 26 12.96 -7.29 -3.89
C THR A 26 11.47 -7.31 -4.25
N TYR A 27 10.66 -6.48 -3.57
CA TYR A 27 9.24 -6.35 -3.86
C TYR A 27 8.97 -5.90 -5.31
N LYS A 28 9.66 -4.85 -5.77
CA LYS A 28 9.48 -4.34 -7.15
C LYS A 28 9.81 -5.42 -8.18
N LYS A 29 10.96 -6.07 -8.01
CA LYS A 29 11.39 -7.16 -8.89
C LYS A 29 10.34 -8.27 -8.94
N MET A 30 9.81 -8.66 -7.78
CA MET A 30 8.80 -9.72 -7.68
C MET A 30 7.49 -9.34 -8.39
N VAL A 31 7.00 -8.13 -8.20
CA VAL A 31 5.81 -7.62 -8.90
C VAL A 31 6.06 -7.56 -10.41
N ASP A 32 7.20 -7.02 -10.85
CA ASP A 32 7.53 -6.90 -12.26
C ASP A 32 7.63 -8.29 -12.94
N GLU A 33 8.30 -9.25 -12.30
CA GLU A 33 8.51 -10.60 -12.85
C GLU A 33 7.25 -11.48 -12.83
N LYS A 34 6.35 -11.28 -11.86
CA LYS A 34 5.21 -12.20 -11.65
C LYS A 34 3.86 -11.62 -12.05
N ILE A 35 3.68 -10.31 -11.94
CA ILE A 35 2.41 -9.63 -12.21
C ILE A 35 2.44 -8.90 -13.54
N PHE A 36 3.50 -8.11 -13.78
CA PHE A 36 3.70 -7.36 -15.03
C PHE A 36 4.53 -8.11 -16.08
N THR A 37 4.52 -9.44 -16.01
CA THR A 37 5.16 -10.29 -17.01
C THR A 37 4.47 -10.21 -18.36
N ASP A 38 5.24 -10.42 -19.44
CA ASP A 38 4.72 -10.52 -20.81
C ASP A 38 4.03 -11.87 -21.08
N LEU A 39 4.13 -12.82 -20.15
CA LEU A 39 3.47 -14.12 -20.26
C LEU A 39 1.95 -13.99 -20.12
N PHE A 40 1.22 -14.84 -20.84
CA PHE A 40 -0.21 -14.98 -20.67
C PHE A 40 -0.51 -15.80 -19.41
N VAL A 41 -0.55 -15.13 -18.26
CA VAL A 41 -0.88 -15.74 -16.97
C VAL A 41 -2.40 -15.65 -16.75
N PRO A 42 -3.11 -16.78 -16.54
CA PRO A 42 -4.54 -16.79 -16.23
C PRO A 42 -4.86 -15.95 -14.99
N ASP A 43 -6.02 -15.29 -14.98
CA ASP A 43 -6.42 -14.37 -13.92
C ASP A 43 -6.41 -15.02 -12.52
N GLU A 44 -6.91 -16.26 -12.40
CA GLU A 44 -6.90 -17.01 -11.13
C GLU A 44 -5.48 -17.16 -10.58
N MET A 45 -4.51 -17.53 -11.43
CA MET A 45 -3.11 -17.62 -11.04
C MET A 45 -2.53 -16.25 -10.71
N LYS A 46 -2.88 -15.18 -11.45
CA LYS A 46 -2.44 -13.81 -11.12
C LYS A 46 -2.95 -13.36 -9.76
N PHE A 47 -4.20 -13.68 -9.40
CA PHE A 47 -4.76 -13.36 -8.08
C PHE A 47 -4.04 -14.11 -6.96
N GLU A 48 -3.75 -15.41 -7.14
CA GLU A 48 -2.99 -16.19 -6.16
C GLU A 48 -1.56 -15.66 -5.97
N ILE A 49 -0.89 -15.28 -7.07
CA ILE A 49 0.43 -14.64 -7.04
C ILE A 49 0.36 -13.33 -6.27
N TRP A 50 -0.64 -12.49 -6.58
CA TRP A 50 -0.82 -11.21 -5.92
C TRP A 50 -1.07 -11.36 -4.43
N ASP A 51 -1.92 -12.30 -4.00
CA ASP A 51 -2.19 -12.54 -2.58
C ASP A 51 -0.92 -12.92 -1.80
N LYS A 52 -0.03 -13.73 -2.39
CA LYS A 52 1.28 -14.04 -1.80
C LYS A 52 2.16 -12.79 -1.64
N ILE A 53 2.23 -11.95 -2.66
CA ILE A 53 2.99 -10.69 -2.64
C ILE A 53 2.41 -9.71 -1.61
N ASP A 54 1.09 -9.58 -1.57
CA ASP A 54 0.33 -8.74 -0.64
C ASP A 54 0.63 -9.12 0.81
N VAL A 55 0.53 -10.41 1.14
CA VAL A 55 0.85 -10.92 2.48
C VAL A 55 2.30 -10.62 2.85
N ALA A 56 3.25 -10.87 1.95
CA ALA A 56 4.66 -10.64 2.22
C ALA A 56 5.00 -9.15 2.40
N ALA A 57 4.40 -8.27 1.60
CA ALA A 57 4.55 -6.83 1.74
C ALA A 57 4.02 -6.34 3.10
N ARG A 58 2.83 -6.78 3.50
CA ARG A 58 2.23 -6.44 4.80
C ARG A 58 3.09 -6.91 5.96
N ASP A 59 3.56 -8.16 5.92
CA ASP A 59 4.44 -8.73 6.94
C ASP A 59 5.77 -7.97 7.04
N ALA A 60 6.41 -7.67 5.91
CA ALA A 60 7.66 -6.91 5.88
C ALA A 60 7.49 -5.48 6.42
N VAL A 61 6.45 -4.76 5.99
CA VAL A 61 6.14 -3.42 6.54
C VAL A 61 5.90 -3.51 8.04
N TRP A 62 5.11 -4.48 8.51
CA TRP A 62 4.85 -4.67 9.94
C TRP A 62 6.14 -4.92 10.73
N LYS A 63 7.03 -5.77 10.21
CA LYS A 63 8.33 -6.04 10.83
C LYS A 63 9.17 -4.77 10.90
N LEU A 64 9.32 -4.04 9.79
CA LEU A 64 10.10 -2.79 9.75
C LEU A 64 9.56 -1.70 10.68
N LEU A 65 8.25 -1.68 10.96
CA LEU A 65 7.63 -0.72 11.86
C LEU A 65 7.70 -1.13 13.33
N PHE A 66 7.53 -2.42 13.62
CA PHE A 66 7.13 -2.86 14.96
C PHE A 66 7.97 -3.98 15.55
N SER A 67 8.91 -4.54 14.80
CA SER A 67 9.71 -5.72 15.20
C SER A 67 11.21 -5.46 15.03
N GLY A 68 12.02 -6.02 15.93
CA GLY A 68 13.49 -5.95 15.82
C GLY A 68 14.02 -4.51 15.70
N ASP A 69 14.91 -4.30 14.72
CA ASP A 69 15.46 -2.99 14.37
C ASP A 69 14.48 -2.22 13.48
N VAL A 70 13.70 -1.34 14.11
CA VAL A 70 12.73 -0.49 13.43
C VAL A 70 13.41 0.43 12.42
N ASP A 71 12.97 0.37 11.16
CA ASP A 71 13.43 1.24 10.07
C ASP A 71 12.23 1.89 9.38
N LEU A 72 11.89 3.08 9.89
CA LEU A 72 10.74 3.86 9.42
C LEU A 72 10.89 4.32 7.97
N GLN A 73 12.10 4.59 7.51
CA GLN A 73 12.32 5.03 6.14
C GLN A 73 12.07 3.89 5.14
N LYS A 74 12.58 2.69 5.42
CA LYS A 74 12.29 1.52 4.59
C LYS A 74 10.82 1.16 4.64
N ALA A 75 10.22 1.18 5.82
CA ALA A 75 8.79 0.92 5.99
C ALA A 75 7.93 1.86 5.14
N GLY A 76 8.18 3.18 5.21
CA GLY A 76 7.44 4.17 4.43
C GLY A 76 7.60 3.98 2.92
N LYS A 77 8.82 3.72 2.45
CA LYS A 77 9.09 3.48 1.01
C LYS A 77 8.40 2.22 0.51
N LEU A 78 8.46 1.12 1.27
CA LEU A 78 7.79 -0.13 0.91
C LEU A 78 6.28 0.06 0.93
N LEU A 79 5.74 0.64 1.99
CA LEU A 79 4.31 0.90 2.15
C LEU A 79 3.75 1.74 1.00
N LYS A 80 4.46 2.79 0.59
CA LYS A 80 4.06 3.65 -0.54
C LYS A 80 3.96 2.87 -1.85
N LYS A 81 4.98 2.07 -2.17
CA LYS A 81 4.98 1.29 -3.40
C LYS A 81 3.92 0.19 -3.36
N TYR A 82 3.82 -0.53 -2.24
CA TYR A 82 2.79 -1.54 -2.03
C TYR A 82 1.37 -0.96 -2.13
N LYS A 83 1.09 0.18 -1.49
CA LYS A 83 -0.21 0.86 -1.62
C LYS A 83 -0.55 1.13 -3.09
N SER A 84 0.39 1.73 -3.83
CA SER A 84 0.17 2.08 -5.24
C SER A 84 -0.22 0.87 -6.08
N ASP A 85 0.39 -0.28 -5.84
CA ASP A 85 0.07 -1.51 -6.58
C ASP A 85 -1.25 -2.12 -6.07
N ALA A 86 -1.49 -2.12 -4.76
CA ALA A 86 -2.74 -2.60 -4.18
C ALA A 86 -3.96 -1.81 -4.65
N SER A 87 -3.84 -0.49 -4.80
CA SER A 87 -4.87 0.38 -5.38
C SER A 87 -5.21 0.00 -6.83
N TYR A 88 -4.28 -0.60 -7.58
CA TYR A 88 -4.51 -1.04 -8.94
C TYR A 88 -5.11 -2.45 -9.03
N PHE A 89 -4.65 -3.37 -8.17
CA PHE A 89 -5.08 -4.78 -8.22
C PHE A 89 -6.28 -5.09 -7.32
N THR A 90 -6.08 -5.07 -6.00
CA THR A 90 -7.09 -5.43 -5.00
C THR A 90 -6.89 -4.60 -3.71
N PRO A 91 -7.53 -3.43 -3.60
CA PRO A 91 -7.32 -2.53 -2.47
C PRO A 91 -7.92 -3.04 -1.15
N ASP A 92 -8.85 -4.00 -1.18
CA ASP A 92 -9.60 -4.47 -0.01
C ASP A 92 -8.71 -4.97 1.14
N ASN A 93 -7.71 -5.81 0.83
CA ASN A 93 -6.79 -6.36 1.84
C ASN A 93 -5.93 -5.26 2.45
N TYR A 94 -5.45 -4.33 1.61
CA TYR A 94 -4.71 -3.15 2.04
C TYR A 94 -5.57 -2.27 2.96
N ASN A 95 -6.78 -1.92 2.54
CA ASN A 95 -7.71 -1.04 3.24
C ASN A 95 -8.07 -1.56 4.64
N ARG A 96 -8.28 -2.88 4.77
CA ARG A 96 -8.52 -3.49 6.08
C ARG A 96 -7.28 -3.49 6.95
N TRP A 97 -6.12 -3.81 6.38
CA TRP A 97 -4.87 -3.94 7.13
C TRP A 97 -4.29 -2.60 7.57
N ILE A 98 -4.37 -1.55 6.75
CA ILE A 98 -3.78 -0.24 7.05
C ILE A 98 -4.42 0.42 8.30
N VAL A 99 -5.67 0.07 8.60
CA VAL A 99 -6.35 0.42 9.85
C VAL A 99 -5.63 -0.16 11.07
N LEU A 100 -5.18 -1.41 10.99
CA LEU A 100 -4.42 -2.06 12.07
C LEU A 100 -3.05 -1.39 12.26
N VAL A 101 -2.39 -1.01 11.17
CA VAL A 101 -1.11 -0.27 11.22
C VAL A 101 -1.30 1.07 11.92
N ARG A 102 -2.34 1.84 11.56
CA ARG A 102 -2.68 3.09 12.24
C ARG A 102 -2.86 2.86 13.74
N ASP A 103 -3.71 1.91 14.12
CA ASP A 103 -4.05 1.68 15.52
C ASP A 103 -2.82 1.30 16.35
N GLU A 104 -1.94 0.48 15.80
CA GLU A 104 -0.69 0.11 16.46
C GLU A 104 0.33 1.27 16.52
N LEU A 105 0.44 2.11 15.48
CA LEU A 105 1.25 3.34 15.49
C LEU A 105 0.78 4.31 16.60
N LEU A 106 -0.53 4.54 16.70
CA LEU A 106 -1.12 5.43 17.70
C LEU A 106 -0.91 4.88 19.12
N LYS A 107 -1.13 3.58 19.32
CA LYS A 107 -0.90 2.88 20.59
C LYS A 107 0.56 2.98 21.04
N ARG A 108 1.52 2.84 20.12
CA ARG A 108 2.97 2.98 20.39
C ARG A 108 3.46 4.43 20.42
N LYS A 109 2.57 5.40 20.19
CA LYS A 109 2.89 6.84 20.10
C LYS A 109 3.94 7.16 19.05
N MET A 110 3.98 6.41 17.94
CA MET A 110 4.86 6.63 16.80
C MET A 110 4.31 7.73 15.89
N LEU A 111 4.07 8.91 16.48
CA LEU A 111 3.32 10.00 15.86
C LEU A 111 4.07 10.66 14.69
N ASP A 112 5.40 10.64 14.70
CA ASP A 112 6.19 11.23 13.63
C ASP A 112 6.00 10.46 12.32
N PHE A 113 6.00 9.13 12.36
CA PHE A 113 5.71 8.31 11.19
C PHE A 113 4.25 8.46 10.74
N TRP A 114 3.31 8.50 11.70
CA TRP A 114 1.90 8.76 11.41
C TRP A 114 1.73 10.08 10.62
N LYS A 115 2.29 11.18 11.12
CA LYS A 115 2.13 12.51 10.53
C LYS A 115 2.87 12.66 9.21
N ASN A 116 4.15 12.30 9.20
CA ASN A 116 5.05 12.65 8.10
C ASN A 116 5.06 11.63 6.96
N SER A 117 4.61 10.39 7.21
CA SER A 117 4.55 9.36 6.17
C SER A 117 3.11 8.94 5.87
N LEU A 118 2.33 8.53 6.88
CA LEU A 118 0.96 8.04 6.63
C LEU A 118 0.03 9.18 6.19
N VAL A 119 -0.03 10.26 6.96
CA VAL A 119 -0.90 11.40 6.65
C VAL A 119 -0.34 12.19 5.48
N ALA A 120 0.88 12.72 5.58
CA ALA A 120 1.43 13.62 4.57
C ALA A 120 1.55 13.02 3.16
N GLU A 121 1.79 11.71 3.04
CA GLU A 121 1.87 11.02 1.74
C GLU A 121 0.57 10.31 1.36
N GLU A 122 -0.54 10.57 2.07
CA GLU A 122 -1.87 10.01 1.80
C GLU A 122 -1.85 8.46 1.75
N LEU A 123 -1.09 7.78 2.64
CA LEU A 123 -0.93 6.31 2.68
C LEU A 123 -2.01 5.59 3.52
N GLY A 124 -3.18 6.19 3.68
CA GLY A 124 -4.37 5.52 4.23
C GLY A 124 -5.11 4.70 3.18
N PRO A 125 -6.35 4.28 3.46
CA PRO A 125 -7.15 3.48 2.54
C PRO A 125 -7.19 4.06 1.13
N ALA A 126 -7.08 3.17 0.14
CA ALA A 126 -7.32 3.46 -1.26
C ALA A 126 -8.80 3.77 -1.48
N TRP A 127 -9.07 4.73 -2.36
CA TRP A 127 -10.41 5.21 -2.70
C TRP A 127 -10.37 5.88 -4.09
N ALA A 128 -11.47 6.47 -4.54
CA ALA A 128 -11.62 7.00 -5.90
C ALA A 128 -10.54 8.00 -6.35
N ARG A 129 -9.81 8.63 -5.42
CA ARG A 129 -8.68 9.53 -5.73
C ARG A 129 -7.44 8.80 -6.26
N ASP A 130 -7.23 7.54 -5.87
CA ASP A 130 -6.01 6.78 -6.16
C ASP A 130 -6.25 5.36 -6.71
N SER A 131 -7.51 4.98 -6.93
CA SER A 131 -7.89 3.68 -7.47
C SER A 131 -9.13 3.80 -8.36
N ASP A 132 -9.03 3.32 -9.60
CA ASP A 132 -10.14 3.27 -10.57
C ASP A 132 -11.22 2.22 -10.21
N LEU A 133 -11.02 1.45 -9.12
CA LEU A 133 -11.97 0.46 -8.61
C LEU A 133 -13.08 1.08 -7.75
N TYR A 134 -12.97 2.37 -7.44
CA TYR A 134 -13.94 3.12 -6.65
C TYR A 134 -14.42 4.36 -7.41
N ASP A 135 -15.66 4.77 -7.14
CA ASP A 135 -16.29 5.97 -7.71
C ASP A 135 -16.46 7.03 -6.62
N ASP A 136 -16.04 8.27 -6.87
CA ASP A 136 -16.13 9.37 -5.89
C ASP A 136 -17.57 9.86 -5.66
N MET A 137 -18.51 9.43 -6.49
CA MET A 137 -19.94 9.70 -6.33
C MET A 137 -20.63 8.71 -5.39
N ASP A 138 -20.25 7.43 -5.44
CA ASP A 138 -20.96 6.34 -4.77
C ASP A 138 -20.19 5.78 -3.56
N ASP A 139 -18.85 5.81 -3.57
CA ASP A 139 -18.02 5.26 -2.51
C ASP A 139 -17.59 6.31 -1.48
N PRO A 140 -17.62 5.98 -0.18
CA PRO A 140 -17.31 6.94 0.87
C PRO A 140 -15.82 7.30 0.93
N GLU A 141 -15.51 8.59 1.07
CA GLU A 141 -14.14 9.04 1.31
C GLU A 141 -13.59 8.55 2.66
N PRO A 142 -12.33 8.11 2.75
CA PRO A 142 -11.75 7.61 3.99
C PRO A 142 -11.20 8.73 4.89
N ALA A 143 -11.79 9.93 4.89
CA ALA A 143 -11.27 11.07 5.64
C ALA A 143 -11.16 10.80 7.16
N ALA A 144 -12.12 10.04 7.70
CA ALA A 144 -12.12 9.63 9.11
C ALA A 144 -10.88 8.81 9.51
N PHE A 145 -10.21 8.13 8.56
CA PHE A 145 -8.98 7.39 8.83
C PHE A 145 -7.86 8.30 9.38
N TYR A 146 -7.77 9.53 8.87
CA TYR A 146 -6.70 10.48 9.17
C TYR A 146 -6.96 11.33 10.42
N ASN A 147 -8.18 11.31 10.96
CA ASN A 147 -8.66 12.18 12.04
C ASN A 147 -8.17 11.74 13.43
N TYR A 148 -6.85 11.59 13.59
CA TYR A 148 -6.19 11.15 14.82
C TYR A 148 -4.93 11.99 15.11
N ALA A 149 -4.59 12.13 16.40
CA ALA A 149 -3.41 12.86 16.86
C ALA A 149 -3.30 14.33 16.36
N GLY A 150 -4.46 14.96 16.15
CA GLY A 150 -4.58 16.34 15.65
C GLY A 150 -4.40 16.47 14.13
N CYS A 151 -4.32 15.35 13.41
CA CYS A 151 -4.29 15.34 11.95
C CYS A 151 -5.70 15.32 11.38
N VAL A 152 -5.79 15.73 10.11
CA VAL A 152 -6.95 15.56 9.25
C VAL A 152 -6.48 15.04 7.88
N ALA A 153 -7.41 14.59 7.06
CA ALA A 153 -7.08 14.14 5.71
C ALA A 153 -6.45 15.29 4.89
N PRO A 154 -5.33 15.07 4.19
CA PRO A 154 -4.58 16.15 3.54
C PRO A 154 -5.35 16.93 2.48
N TRP A 155 -6.31 16.30 1.80
CA TRP A 155 -7.15 16.98 0.80
C TRP A 155 -8.10 17.99 1.44
N LEU A 156 -8.59 17.74 2.66
CA LEU A 156 -9.45 18.67 3.39
C LEU A 156 -8.71 19.93 3.89
N GLU A 157 -7.37 19.88 4.01
CA GLU A 157 -6.58 21.07 4.30
C GLU A 157 -6.37 21.95 3.07
N LYS A 158 -6.27 21.34 1.89
CA LYS A 158 -6.07 22.05 0.61
C LYS A 158 -7.32 22.83 0.20
N ASP A 159 -8.50 22.42 0.67
CA ASP A 159 -9.77 23.11 0.44
C ASP A 159 -10.06 24.25 1.44
N LYS A 160 -9.15 24.53 2.39
CA LYS A 160 -9.27 25.74 3.21
C LYS A 160 -8.95 26.97 2.34
N PRO A 161 -9.87 27.95 2.22
CA PRO A 161 -9.54 29.20 1.56
C PRO A 161 -8.31 29.84 2.24
N PRO A 162 -7.42 30.51 1.47
CA PRO A 162 -6.27 31.17 2.06
C PRO A 162 -6.75 32.12 3.16
N VAL A 163 -6.17 31.97 4.36
CA VAL A 163 -6.38 32.92 5.45
C VAL A 163 -5.76 34.23 5.00
N ILE A 164 -6.57 35.15 4.49
CA ILE A 164 -6.14 36.51 4.18
C ILE A 164 -5.81 37.15 5.55
N PRO A 165 -4.55 37.52 5.84
CA PRO A 165 -4.22 38.21 7.07
C PRO A 165 -4.92 39.57 7.05
N ASN A 166 -5.69 39.87 8.09
CA ASN A 166 -6.18 41.22 8.32
C ASN A 166 -5.01 42.06 8.87
N GLU A 167 -4.40 42.89 8.03
CA GLU A 167 -3.75 44.15 8.43
C GLU A 167 -4.09 45.25 7.42
#